data_AF-A0A956RI51-F1
#
_entry.id   AF-A0A956RI51-F1
#
_cell.length_a   1.000
_cell.length_b   1.000
_cell.length_c   1.000
_cell.angle_alpha   90.00
_cell.angle_beta   90.00
_cell.angle_gamma   90.00
#
_symmetry.space_group_name_H-M   'P 1'
#
loop_
_entity.id
_entity.type
_entity.pdbx_description
1 polymer ?
#
loop_
_entity_poly.entity_id
_entity_poly.type
_entity_poly.pdbx_seq_one_letter_code
_entity_poly.pdbx_strand_id
1 'polypeptide(L)'
;MHESPVARLLTPISIGLALGCGDAGAAASATATSDAEMTASPTTSGAASTGAATGAQATGDGSDGSGSSGSSASDGDTTAAGATSDSEPTVGGETEDPEPASRPLAVHADNPRYFDDGAGAAIVLVGVNHGWELQDDAWDVDYALDFDAFLDYLEAYQLNFIRLWRVESPKQTADDAQLATPTPYLRTGPGVANDGMPRFDLEQLDPAYFARLHERCAAAAARGIYVDIMLFERHSTFHHNGPAWPWSGHPFHASNNVNGVDADANADGQGREYFLLPEEGGDA
;
A
#
# COMPACT_ATOMS: atom_id res chain seq x y z
N MET A 1 39.55 4.60 -17.65
CA MET A 1 38.16 4.55 -18.13
C MET A 1 37.49 3.40 -17.40
N HIS A 2 37.00 3.68 -16.19
CA HIS A 2 36.17 2.79 -15.38
C HIS A 2 34.88 3.57 -15.19
N GLU A 3 33.77 3.05 -15.70
CA GLU A 3 32.46 3.64 -15.47
C GLU A 3 32.01 3.35 -14.04
N SER A 4 31.35 4.34 -13.43
CA SER A 4 30.72 4.22 -12.11
C SER A 4 29.59 3.18 -12.15
N PRO A 5 29.49 2.27 -11.16
CA PRO A 5 28.47 1.23 -11.10
C PRO A 5 27.03 1.76 -11.00
N VAL A 6 26.83 3.04 -10.71
CA VAL A 6 25.51 3.69 -10.62
C VAL A 6 24.84 3.82 -12.01
N ALA A 7 25.62 3.87 -13.10
CA ALA A 7 25.09 4.13 -14.44
C ALA A 7 24.46 2.91 -15.14
N ARG A 8 24.60 1.69 -14.60
CA ARG A 8 24.14 0.45 -15.26
C ARG A 8 22.70 0.03 -14.96
N LEU A 9 22.03 0.67 -14.00
CA LEU A 9 20.68 0.30 -13.55
C LEU A 9 19.54 0.97 -14.33
N LEU A 10 19.82 1.80 -15.34
CA LEU A 10 18.81 2.55 -16.10
C LEU A 10 18.46 1.94 -17.47
N THR A 11 18.71 0.64 -17.67
CA THR A 11 18.23 -0.02 -18.89
C THR A 11 16.73 -0.34 -18.72
N PRO A 12 15.81 0.20 -19.54
CA PRO A 12 14.39 -0.07 -19.38
C PRO A 12 14.10 -1.54 -19.64
N ILE A 13 13.68 -2.27 -18.59
CA ILE A 13 13.10 -3.60 -18.74
C ILE A 13 11.78 -3.44 -19.50
N SER A 14 11.77 -3.85 -20.76
CA SER A 14 10.54 -3.91 -21.56
C SER A 14 9.73 -5.13 -21.11
N ILE A 15 8.72 -4.90 -20.27
CA ILE A 15 7.69 -5.90 -19.97
C ILE A 15 6.73 -5.91 -21.16
N GLY A 16 6.86 -6.92 -22.03
CA GLY A 16 5.96 -7.12 -23.16
C GLY A 16 4.58 -7.57 -22.67
N LEU A 17 3.58 -6.69 -22.75
CA LEU A 17 2.18 -7.01 -22.54
C LEU A 17 1.65 -7.73 -23.80
N ALA A 18 1.51 -9.05 -23.75
CA ALA A 18 0.80 -9.81 -24.79
C ALA A 18 -0.68 -9.93 -24.41
N LEU A 19 -1.51 -9.02 -24.92
CA LEU A 19 -2.97 -9.16 -24.91
C LEU A 19 -3.37 -10.21 -25.96
N GLY A 20 -3.62 -11.44 -25.52
CA GLY A 20 -4.25 -12.49 -26.31
C GLY A 20 -5.71 -12.66 -25.91
N CYS A 21 -6.63 -12.23 -26.78
CA CYS A 21 -8.04 -12.56 -26.73
C CYS A 21 -8.25 -13.99 -27.31
N GLY A 22 -8.97 -14.87 -26.61
CA GLY A 22 -9.51 -16.08 -27.21
C GLY A 22 -9.63 -17.32 -26.32
N ASP A 23 -10.81 -17.46 -25.73
CA ASP A 23 -11.59 -18.67 -25.42
C ASP A 23 -11.04 -19.86 -24.58
N ALA A 24 -11.98 -20.39 -23.80
CA ALA A 24 -11.84 -21.40 -22.78
C ALA A 24 -11.44 -22.79 -23.29
N GLY A 25 -10.69 -23.51 -22.45
CA GLY A 25 -10.74 -24.97 -22.35
C GLY A 25 -9.47 -25.71 -22.76
N ALA A 26 -8.58 -25.96 -21.80
CA ALA A 26 -7.86 -27.24 -21.66
C ALA A 26 -7.04 -27.26 -20.37
N ALA A 27 -7.30 -28.25 -19.52
CA ALA A 27 -6.44 -28.61 -18.41
C ALA A 27 -5.07 -29.07 -18.92
N ALA A 28 -3.99 -28.54 -18.32
CA ALA A 28 -2.65 -29.09 -18.47
C ALA A 28 -2.07 -29.39 -17.08
N SER A 29 -2.00 -30.69 -16.79
CA SER A 29 -1.26 -31.28 -15.67
C SER A 29 0.24 -31.12 -15.92
N ALA A 30 0.99 -30.69 -14.89
CA ALA A 30 2.44 -30.80 -14.85
C ALA A 30 2.83 -31.57 -13.58
N THR A 31 3.26 -32.81 -13.79
CA THR A 31 3.89 -33.67 -12.80
C THR A 31 5.31 -33.19 -12.52
N ALA A 32 5.66 -32.93 -11.26
CA ALA A 32 7.03 -32.85 -10.80
C ALA A 32 7.25 -33.92 -9.71
N THR A 33 8.08 -34.91 -10.03
CA THR A 33 8.57 -35.93 -9.11
C THR A 33 9.73 -35.38 -8.29
N SER A 34 9.69 -35.53 -6.96
CA SER A 34 10.90 -35.62 -6.16
C SER A 34 10.65 -36.53 -4.95
N ASP A 35 11.27 -37.71 -5.00
CA ASP A 35 11.50 -38.56 -3.83
C ASP A 35 12.46 -37.86 -2.87
N ALA A 36 12.04 -37.72 -1.60
CA ALA A 36 12.94 -37.66 -0.46
C ALA A 36 12.17 -38.10 0.80
N GLU A 37 12.42 -39.35 1.16
CA GLU A 37 11.97 -40.04 2.36
C GLU A 37 12.69 -39.46 3.60
N MET A 38 11.97 -39.00 4.62
CA MET A 38 12.42 -39.13 6.01
C MET A 38 11.25 -39.21 7.00
N THR A 39 11.06 -40.44 7.48
CA THR A 39 10.39 -40.97 8.67
C THR A 39 9.82 -40.01 9.73
N ALA A 40 8.53 -40.18 10.01
CA ALA A 40 7.82 -39.76 11.23
C ALA A 40 8.10 -40.75 12.39
N SER A 41 8.04 -40.42 13.69
CA SER A 41 6.85 -40.14 14.53
C SER A 41 7.28 -40.08 16.04
N PRO A 42 6.39 -40.05 17.07
CA PRO A 42 5.80 -38.83 17.66
C PRO A 42 5.91 -38.80 19.21
N THR A 43 5.50 -37.69 19.84
CA THR A 43 4.85 -37.74 21.17
C THR A 43 3.86 -36.59 21.37
N THR A 44 2.69 -36.99 21.85
CA THR A 44 1.48 -36.22 22.17
C THR A 44 1.47 -35.68 23.60
N SER A 45 0.91 -34.48 23.80
CA SER A 45 -0.06 -34.09 24.86
C SER A 45 -0.25 -32.57 24.70
N GLY A 46 -1.42 -31.96 24.52
CA GLY A 46 -2.74 -32.29 25.03
C GLY A 46 -3.10 -31.26 26.12
N ALA A 47 -3.82 -30.19 25.76
CA ALA A 47 -4.80 -29.49 26.60
C ALA A 47 -5.37 -28.27 25.84
N ALA A 48 -6.69 -28.27 25.64
CA ALA A 48 -7.46 -27.10 25.24
C ALA A 48 -7.82 -26.26 26.47
N SER A 49 -7.88 -24.93 26.31
CA SER A 49 -8.84 -24.12 27.05
C SER A 49 -9.17 -22.83 26.31
N THR A 50 -10.47 -22.62 26.22
CA THR A 50 -11.25 -21.47 25.77
C THR A 50 -10.93 -20.17 26.51
N GLY A 51 -11.12 -19.03 25.84
CA GLY A 51 -11.76 -17.87 26.48
C GLY A 51 -11.14 -16.50 26.25
N ALA A 52 -11.96 -15.65 25.65
CA ALA A 52 -12.06 -14.19 25.86
C ALA A 52 -11.03 -13.29 25.17
N ALA A 53 -11.51 -12.67 24.09
CA ALA A 53 -11.07 -11.38 23.61
C ALA A 53 -11.32 -10.30 24.68
N THR A 54 -10.31 -9.48 24.95
CA THR A 54 -10.45 -8.18 25.62
C THR A 54 -9.61 -7.16 24.87
N GLY A 55 -10.28 -6.10 24.45
CA GLY A 55 -9.81 -5.12 23.48
C GLY A 55 -8.63 -4.28 23.94
N ALA A 56 -7.83 -3.88 22.96
CA ALA A 56 -6.85 -2.83 23.06
C ALA A 56 -7.55 -1.47 23.06
N GLN A 57 -7.35 -0.70 24.13
CA GLN A 57 -7.71 0.71 24.20
C GLN A 57 -6.52 1.56 23.75
N ALA A 58 -6.73 2.35 22.70
CA ALA A 58 -5.88 3.47 22.35
C ALA A 58 -6.54 4.79 22.78
N THR A 59 -5.82 5.50 23.65
CA THR A 59 -5.59 6.96 23.71
C THR A 59 -6.73 7.94 23.98
N GLY A 60 -6.43 8.95 24.79
CA GLY A 60 -7.17 10.23 24.83
C GLY A 60 -6.77 11.14 25.99
N ASP A 61 -5.64 11.83 25.87
CA ASP A 61 -5.41 13.12 26.54
C ASP A 61 -5.97 14.22 25.64
N GLY A 62 -6.65 15.22 26.22
CA GLY A 62 -7.33 16.27 25.46
C GLY A 62 -8.51 16.88 26.19
N SER A 63 -8.20 17.77 27.12
CA SER A 63 -9.08 18.78 27.72
C SER A 63 -9.81 19.65 26.69
N ASP A 64 -11.10 19.90 26.89
CA ASP A 64 -11.67 21.26 26.94
C ASP A 64 -13.10 21.23 27.50
N GLY A 65 -13.39 22.20 28.37
CA GLY A 65 -14.63 22.33 29.12
C GLY A 65 -15.59 23.39 28.57
N SER A 66 -16.71 23.51 29.30
CA SER A 66 -17.90 24.38 29.12
C SER A 66 -18.88 23.90 28.04
N GLY A 67 -20.18 23.72 28.30
CA GLY A 67 -21.02 24.06 29.44
C GLY A 67 -22.43 24.42 28.95
N SER A 68 -23.46 24.05 29.73
CA SER A 68 -24.90 24.40 29.61
C SER A 68 -25.70 23.67 28.52
N SER A 69 -26.63 22.75 28.81
CA SER A 69 -27.90 22.84 29.58
C SER A 69 -28.99 23.66 28.89
N GLY A 70 -30.19 23.09 28.74
CA GLY A 70 -31.40 23.84 28.41
C GLY A 70 -32.40 23.10 27.53
N SER A 71 -33.53 22.72 28.12
CA SER A 71 -34.61 21.91 27.57
C SER A 71 -35.74 22.75 26.95
N SER A 72 -36.57 22.09 26.15
CA SER A 72 -38.03 22.28 26.00
C SER A 72 -38.61 23.33 25.04
N ALA A 73 -39.41 22.77 24.12
CA ALA A 73 -40.64 23.19 23.44
C ALA A 73 -41.34 24.51 23.83
N SER A 74 -41.91 25.19 22.83
CA SER A 74 -43.38 25.27 22.60
C SER A 74 -43.77 26.27 21.50
N ASP A 75 -44.73 25.83 20.68
CA ASP A 75 -45.87 26.49 20.01
C ASP A 75 -45.79 27.95 19.52
N GLY A 76 -46.23 28.16 18.27
CA GLY A 76 -46.52 29.47 17.71
C GLY A 76 -47.18 29.41 16.32
N ASP A 77 -48.45 29.79 16.29
CA ASP A 77 -49.46 29.77 15.23
C ASP A 77 -49.16 30.59 13.94
N THR A 78 -49.94 30.24 12.92
CA THR A 78 -50.10 30.60 11.50
C THR A 78 -49.97 32.06 11.04
N THR A 79 -49.59 32.27 9.76
CA THR A 79 -50.44 32.87 8.69
C THR A 79 -49.71 32.97 7.33
N ALA A 80 -50.51 32.92 6.26
CA ALA A 80 -50.16 32.61 4.87
C ALA A 80 -49.58 33.76 4.04
N ALA A 81 -48.79 33.43 3.00
CA ALA A 81 -48.88 34.02 1.65
C ALA A 81 -47.90 33.36 0.66
N GLY A 82 -48.34 33.16 -0.58
CA GLY A 82 -47.46 33.11 -1.75
C GLY A 82 -47.16 31.72 -2.29
N ALA A 83 -48.07 31.18 -3.11
CA ALA A 83 -47.71 30.14 -4.07
C ALA A 83 -46.79 30.74 -5.14
N THR A 84 -45.50 30.45 -5.07
CA THR A 84 -44.60 30.46 -6.22
C THR A 84 -44.20 29.02 -6.47
N SER A 85 -44.49 28.55 -7.68
CA SER A 85 -44.04 27.26 -8.19
C SER A 85 -42.53 27.33 -8.37
N ASP A 86 -41.77 27.11 -7.30
CA ASP A 86 -40.37 26.74 -7.40
C ASP A 86 -40.34 25.27 -7.82
N SER A 87 -40.15 25.05 -9.11
CA SER A 87 -39.70 23.76 -9.59
C SER A 87 -38.31 23.55 -9.00
N GLU A 88 -38.21 22.72 -7.96
CA GLU A 88 -36.93 22.17 -7.53
C GLU A 88 -36.24 21.59 -8.76
N PRO A 89 -34.93 21.84 -8.98
CA PRO A 89 -34.22 21.12 -10.00
C PRO A 89 -34.21 19.66 -9.54
N THR A 90 -35.03 18.84 -10.18
CA THR A 90 -34.98 17.40 -10.03
C THR A 90 -33.58 16.98 -10.46
N VAL A 91 -32.69 16.75 -9.49
CA VAL A 91 -31.49 15.93 -9.69
C VAL A 91 -31.99 14.49 -9.79
N GLY A 92 -32.74 14.22 -10.85
CA GLY A 92 -33.09 12.89 -11.31
C GLY A 92 -31.99 12.42 -12.24
N GLY A 93 -30.78 12.30 -11.69
CA GLY A 93 -29.80 11.40 -12.27
C GLY A 93 -30.19 10.02 -11.77
N GLU A 94 -30.86 9.24 -12.60
CA GLU A 94 -30.79 7.78 -12.45
C GLU A 94 -29.29 7.48 -12.37
N THR A 95 -28.83 6.92 -11.25
CA THR A 95 -27.47 6.41 -11.13
C THR A 95 -27.39 5.23 -12.08
N GLU A 96 -27.10 5.51 -13.35
CA GLU A 96 -26.57 4.50 -14.26
C GLU A 96 -25.36 3.89 -13.55
N ASP A 97 -25.30 2.56 -13.53
CA ASP A 97 -24.13 1.86 -13.03
C ASP A 97 -22.90 2.45 -13.71
N PRO A 98 -21.84 2.80 -12.97
CA PRO A 98 -20.70 3.49 -13.54
C PRO A 98 -20.13 2.66 -14.70
N GLU A 99 -20.22 3.22 -15.91
CA GLU A 99 -19.61 2.60 -17.09
C GLU A 99 -18.11 2.43 -16.85
N PRO A 100 -17.53 1.29 -17.26
CA PRO A 100 -16.11 1.03 -17.06
C PRO A 100 -15.24 2.14 -17.64
N ALA A 101 -14.18 2.53 -16.92
CA ALA A 101 -13.23 3.54 -17.38
C ALA A 101 -12.71 3.21 -18.79
N SER A 102 -12.90 4.13 -19.72
CA SER A 102 -12.53 3.93 -21.14
C SER A 102 -11.06 4.26 -21.44
N ARG A 103 -10.40 4.97 -20.51
CA ARG A 103 -8.98 5.34 -20.56
C ARG A 103 -8.44 5.62 -19.16
N PRO A 104 -7.11 5.72 -18.99
CA PRO A 104 -6.53 6.22 -17.74
C PRO A 104 -7.07 7.60 -17.37
N LEU A 105 -7.09 7.87 -16.07
CA LEU A 105 -7.47 9.15 -15.49
C LEU A 105 -6.64 10.27 -16.11
N ALA A 106 -7.28 11.33 -16.58
CA ALA A 106 -6.60 12.57 -16.97
C ALA A 106 -7.34 13.79 -16.41
N VAL A 107 -6.70 14.95 -16.53
CA VAL A 107 -7.32 16.24 -16.16
C VAL A 107 -8.55 16.47 -17.04
N HIS A 108 -9.68 16.80 -16.43
CA HIS A 108 -10.94 17.04 -17.14
C HIS A 108 -10.84 18.27 -18.05
N ALA A 109 -11.20 18.10 -19.32
CA ALA A 109 -11.00 19.11 -20.37
C ALA A 109 -11.72 20.45 -20.08
N ASP A 110 -12.99 20.40 -19.67
CA ASP A 110 -13.78 21.62 -19.41
C ASP A 110 -13.57 22.21 -18.01
N ASN A 111 -13.02 21.44 -17.06
CA ASN A 111 -12.82 21.88 -15.68
C ASN A 111 -11.57 21.23 -15.07
N PRO A 112 -10.40 21.88 -15.15
CA PRO A 112 -9.13 21.28 -14.77
C PRO A 112 -8.93 21.07 -13.26
N ARG A 113 -9.98 21.31 -12.44
CA ARG A 113 -10.01 20.98 -11.02
C ARG A 113 -10.42 19.52 -10.76
N TYR A 114 -10.97 18.86 -11.77
CA TYR A 114 -11.46 17.48 -11.68
C TYR A 114 -10.70 16.59 -12.67
N PHE A 115 -10.91 15.29 -12.51
CA PHE A 115 -10.44 14.29 -13.45
C PHE A 115 -11.56 13.77 -14.34
N ASP A 116 -11.20 13.09 -15.41
CA ASP A 116 -12.09 12.27 -16.22
C ASP A 116 -11.33 11.05 -16.81
N ASP A 117 -12.07 10.00 -17.09
CA ASP A 117 -11.59 8.72 -17.64
C ASP A 117 -12.15 8.43 -19.05
N GLY A 118 -12.56 9.50 -19.75
CA GLY A 118 -13.16 9.43 -21.08
C GLY A 118 -14.66 9.13 -21.12
N ALA A 119 -15.30 8.83 -19.99
CA ALA A 119 -16.77 8.72 -19.91
C ALA A 119 -17.48 10.08 -19.97
N GLY A 120 -16.73 11.20 -19.87
CA GLY A 120 -17.25 12.56 -19.95
C GLY A 120 -17.84 13.10 -18.63
N ALA A 121 -17.83 12.29 -17.56
CA ALA A 121 -18.20 12.72 -16.22
C ALA A 121 -16.97 13.22 -15.44
N ALA A 122 -17.17 14.24 -14.61
CA ALA A 122 -16.16 14.70 -13.67
C ALA A 122 -16.00 13.71 -12.51
N ILE A 123 -14.76 13.34 -12.23
CA ILE A 123 -14.38 12.40 -11.18
C ILE A 123 -13.71 13.16 -10.03
N VAL A 124 -14.22 12.91 -8.83
CA VAL A 124 -13.56 13.26 -7.56
C VAL A 124 -13.04 11.97 -6.95
N LEU A 125 -11.75 11.96 -6.60
CA LEU A 125 -11.14 10.84 -5.88
C LEU A 125 -11.44 10.99 -4.39
N VAL A 126 -12.14 10.01 -3.82
CA VAL A 126 -12.47 9.95 -2.40
C VAL A 126 -12.12 8.56 -1.90
N GLY A 127 -11.25 8.50 -0.89
CA GLY A 127 -10.65 7.26 -0.47
C GLY A 127 -10.17 7.27 0.96
N VAL A 128 -9.69 6.10 1.40
CA VAL A 128 -9.07 5.89 2.70
C VAL A 128 -7.83 5.02 2.52
N ASN A 129 -6.89 5.13 3.46
CA ASN A 129 -5.74 4.24 3.56
C ASN A 129 -5.67 3.62 4.97
N HIS A 130 -5.18 2.39 5.04
CA HIS A 130 -5.03 1.56 6.22
C HIS A 130 -3.56 1.35 6.63
N GLY A 131 -2.62 1.23 5.68
CA GLY A 131 -1.18 0.99 5.95
C GLY A 131 -0.68 -0.44 5.71
N TRP A 132 -1.57 -1.39 5.42
CA TRP A 132 -1.28 -2.81 5.10
C TRP A 132 -1.87 -3.23 3.73
N GLU A 133 -2.17 -2.25 2.87
CA GLU A 133 -2.78 -2.47 1.56
C GLU A 133 -1.82 -3.08 0.54
N LEU A 134 -0.53 -3.20 0.86
CA LEU A 134 0.42 -3.89 -0.01
C LEU A 134 1.24 -4.96 0.71
N GLN A 135 1.58 -4.71 1.97
CA GLN A 135 2.49 -5.56 2.75
C GLN A 135 1.81 -5.95 4.06
N ASP A 136 1.86 -7.24 4.37
CA ASP A 136 1.50 -7.79 5.67
C ASP A 136 2.64 -7.50 6.65
N ASP A 137 2.36 -7.64 7.94
CA ASP A 137 3.37 -7.60 9.01
C ASP A 137 4.14 -6.26 9.13
N ALA A 138 3.69 -5.25 8.39
CA ALA A 138 4.23 -3.92 8.45
C ALA A 138 4.01 -3.30 9.84
N TRP A 139 4.89 -2.37 10.21
CA TRP A 139 4.81 -1.62 11.48
C TRP A 139 4.94 -2.50 12.74
N ASP A 140 5.63 -3.66 12.65
CA ASP A 140 5.80 -4.65 13.73
C ASP A 140 4.48 -5.21 14.27
N VAL A 141 3.50 -5.41 13.39
CA VAL A 141 2.17 -5.93 13.77
C VAL A 141 1.87 -7.17 12.95
N ASP A 142 1.70 -8.33 13.60
CA ASP A 142 1.25 -9.58 12.98
C ASP A 142 -0.17 -9.38 12.42
N TYR A 143 -0.24 -9.04 11.13
CA TYR A 143 -1.47 -8.61 10.48
C TYR A 143 -1.37 -8.76 8.97
N ALA A 144 -2.34 -9.50 8.42
CA ALA A 144 -2.60 -9.58 7.00
C ALA A 144 -3.97 -8.96 6.70
N LEU A 145 -4.00 -8.02 5.75
CA LEU A 145 -5.24 -7.39 5.33
C LEU A 145 -6.06 -8.35 4.46
N ASP A 146 -7.31 -8.60 4.85
CA ASP A 146 -8.31 -9.15 3.94
C ASP A 146 -8.68 -8.08 2.91
N PHE A 147 -8.00 -8.15 1.75
CA PHE A 147 -8.08 -7.11 0.74
C PHE A 147 -9.44 -7.07 0.07
N ASP A 148 -10.10 -8.20 -0.15
CA ASP A 148 -11.45 -8.22 -0.74
C ASP A 148 -12.47 -7.62 0.22
N ALA A 149 -12.42 -7.97 1.51
CA ALA A 149 -13.29 -7.35 2.51
C ALA A 149 -13.03 -5.83 2.64
N PHE A 150 -11.78 -5.40 2.46
CA PHE A 150 -11.45 -3.98 2.40
C PHE A 150 -12.05 -3.30 1.18
N LEU A 151 -12.03 -3.92 0.00
CA LEU A 151 -12.68 -3.38 -1.20
C LEU A 151 -14.20 -3.34 -1.06
N ASP A 152 -14.81 -4.37 -0.47
CA ASP A 152 -16.25 -4.40 -0.17
C ASP A 152 -16.65 -3.24 0.78
N TYR A 153 -15.79 -2.91 1.75
CA TYR A 153 -15.96 -1.73 2.61
C TYR A 153 -15.95 -0.43 1.78
N LEU A 154 -15.02 -0.27 0.84
CA LEU A 154 -14.95 0.93 0.00
C LEU A 154 -16.20 1.09 -0.85
N GLU A 155 -16.67 0.01 -1.49
CA GLU A 155 -17.91 0.02 -2.27
C GLU A 155 -19.12 0.38 -1.41
N ALA A 156 -19.23 -0.21 -0.21
CA ALA A 156 -20.32 0.06 0.72
C ALA A 156 -20.42 1.54 1.14
N TYR A 157 -19.28 2.25 1.16
CA TYR A 157 -19.20 3.68 1.47
C TYR A 157 -19.00 4.56 0.23
N GLN A 158 -19.13 4.01 -0.97
CA GLN A 158 -18.99 4.71 -2.25
C GLN A 158 -17.62 5.43 -2.39
N LEU A 159 -16.57 4.83 -1.85
CA LEU A 159 -15.20 5.27 -1.98
C LEU A 159 -14.59 4.65 -3.25
N ASN A 160 -13.90 5.48 -4.04
CA ASN A 160 -13.39 5.10 -5.36
C ASN A 160 -11.86 5.22 -5.47
N PHE A 161 -11.16 5.37 -4.34
CA PHE A 161 -9.72 5.58 -4.33
C PHE A 161 -9.06 4.85 -3.16
N ILE A 162 -7.92 4.23 -3.43
CA ILE A 162 -7.02 3.67 -2.42
C ILE A 162 -5.57 4.00 -2.74
N ARG A 163 -4.74 3.99 -1.71
CA ARG A 163 -3.29 4.02 -1.85
C ARG A 163 -2.69 2.72 -1.38
N LEU A 164 -1.90 2.06 -2.22
CA LEU A 164 -1.08 0.92 -1.82
C LEU A 164 0.22 1.45 -1.22
N TRP A 165 0.28 1.49 0.11
CA TRP A 165 1.45 1.95 0.84
C TRP A 165 2.56 0.91 0.78
N ARG A 166 3.75 1.30 0.28
CA ARG A 166 4.99 0.52 0.37
C ARG A 166 5.77 0.93 1.62
N VAL A 167 5.96 0.00 2.55
CA VAL A 167 6.93 0.18 3.63
C VAL A 167 8.31 -0.22 3.11
N GLU A 168 9.25 0.72 3.10
CA GLU A 168 10.54 0.52 2.42
C GLU A 168 11.53 -0.25 3.29
N SER A 169 11.53 -0.03 4.60
CA SER A 169 12.26 -0.87 5.54
C SER A 169 11.32 -1.91 6.15
N PRO A 170 11.61 -3.22 6.00
CA PRO A 170 10.76 -4.26 6.58
C PRO A 170 10.69 -4.23 8.11
N LYS A 171 11.65 -3.57 8.76
CA LYS A 171 11.64 -3.27 10.19
C LYS A 171 11.66 -1.77 10.46
N GLN A 172 11.06 -1.36 11.55
CA GLN A 172 11.16 -0.03 12.12
C GLN A 172 12.30 0.07 13.11
N THR A 173 12.43 -0.93 13.97
CA THR A 173 13.43 -0.94 15.04
C THR A 173 14.34 -2.15 14.95
N ALA A 174 15.32 -2.22 15.85
CA ALA A 174 16.19 -3.40 15.96
C ALA A 174 15.50 -4.57 16.67
N ASP A 175 14.41 -4.29 17.39
CA ASP A 175 13.74 -5.23 18.27
C ASP A 175 12.41 -5.75 17.69
N ASP A 176 12.04 -5.31 16.48
CA ASP A 176 10.81 -5.75 15.80
C ASP A 176 10.79 -7.28 15.68
N ALA A 177 9.66 -7.86 16.02
CA ALA A 177 9.41 -9.30 15.90
C ALA A 177 8.88 -9.67 14.51
N GLN A 178 8.18 -8.74 13.86
CA GLN A 178 7.57 -8.92 12.55
C GLN A 178 8.29 -8.09 11.48
N LEU A 179 8.35 -8.63 10.27
CA LEU A 179 8.98 -7.97 9.12
C LEU A 179 7.97 -7.80 8.00
N ALA A 180 7.84 -6.58 7.48
CA ALA A 180 6.93 -6.30 6.39
C ALA A 180 7.20 -7.21 5.19
N THR A 181 6.15 -7.85 4.67
CA THR A 181 6.25 -8.87 3.61
C THR A 181 5.06 -8.84 2.66
N PRO A 182 5.22 -9.15 1.36
CA PRO A 182 6.48 -9.34 0.65
C PRO A 182 7.27 -8.03 0.53
N THR A 183 8.55 -8.12 0.14
CA THR A 183 9.40 -6.96 -0.16
C THR A 183 9.76 -6.90 -1.63
N PRO A 184 10.05 -5.74 -2.21
CA PRO A 184 10.31 -5.59 -3.66
C PRO A 184 11.50 -6.38 -4.21
N TYR A 185 12.48 -6.73 -3.36
CA TYR A 185 13.73 -7.37 -3.76
C TYR A 185 13.86 -8.73 -3.10
N LEU A 186 14.43 -9.69 -3.83
CA LEU A 186 14.75 -11.01 -3.28
C LEU A 186 15.86 -10.90 -2.23
N ARG A 187 15.82 -11.83 -1.28
CA ARG A 187 16.86 -12.02 -0.26
C ARG A 187 17.66 -13.26 -0.58
N THR A 188 18.70 -13.13 -1.39
CA THR A 188 19.48 -14.26 -1.91
C THR A 188 20.75 -14.55 -1.09
N GLY A 189 21.20 -13.60 -0.26
CA GLY A 189 22.50 -13.70 0.43
C GLY A 189 23.68 -13.72 -0.56
N PRO A 190 24.94 -13.89 -0.08
CA PRO A 190 25.33 -14.35 1.24
C PRO A 190 25.24 -13.29 2.35
N GLY A 191 25.33 -13.75 3.60
CA GLY A 191 25.37 -12.89 4.77
C GLY A 191 23.99 -12.57 5.34
N VAL A 192 24.01 -11.89 6.48
CA VAL A 192 22.83 -11.51 7.26
C VAL A 192 22.70 -10.00 7.21
N ALA A 193 21.51 -9.50 6.91
CA ALA A 193 21.15 -8.09 6.98
C ALA A 193 20.87 -7.69 8.44
N ASN A 194 20.75 -6.40 8.69
CA ASN A 194 20.50 -5.84 10.03
C ASN A 194 19.12 -6.21 10.61
N ASP A 195 18.25 -6.82 9.83
CA ASP A 195 16.95 -7.38 10.25
C ASP A 195 17.03 -8.88 10.59
N GLY A 196 18.22 -9.48 10.55
CA GLY A 196 18.43 -10.90 10.86
C GLY A 196 18.12 -11.86 9.70
N MET A 197 17.58 -11.36 8.58
CA MET A 197 17.28 -12.15 7.39
C MET A 197 18.46 -12.15 6.40
N PRO A 198 18.45 -13.00 5.35
CA PRO A 198 19.46 -12.89 4.31
C PRO A 198 19.44 -11.50 3.66
N ARG A 199 20.62 -11.05 3.24
CA ARG A 199 20.78 -9.77 2.51
C ARG A 199 19.99 -9.77 1.21
N PHE A 200 19.48 -8.59 0.86
CA PHE A 200 18.80 -8.32 -0.40
C PHE A 200 19.75 -8.40 -1.58
N ASP A 201 19.22 -8.79 -2.73
CA ASP A 201 19.81 -8.54 -4.03
C ASP A 201 18.94 -7.54 -4.79
N LEU A 202 19.44 -6.31 -4.86
CA LEU A 202 18.75 -5.16 -5.47
C LEU A 202 18.64 -5.27 -6.99
N GLU A 203 19.35 -6.21 -7.62
CA GLU A 203 19.23 -6.52 -9.05
C GLU A 203 18.15 -7.58 -9.33
N GLN A 204 17.59 -8.20 -8.29
CA GLN A 204 16.57 -9.25 -8.42
C GLN A 204 15.27 -8.86 -7.71
N LEU A 205 14.24 -8.61 -8.50
CA LEU A 205 12.89 -8.32 -8.00
C LEU A 205 12.24 -9.59 -7.42
N ASP A 206 11.50 -9.44 -6.32
CA ASP A 206 10.71 -10.53 -5.74
C ASP A 206 9.39 -10.71 -6.52
N PRO A 207 9.21 -11.83 -7.25
CA PRO A 207 7.98 -12.06 -8.00
C PRO A 207 6.74 -12.08 -7.11
N ALA A 208 6.83 -12.45 -5.82
CA ALA A 208 5.69 -12.46 -4.92
C ALA A 208 5.16 -11.04 -4.63
N TYR A 209 6.07 -10.06 -4.50
CA TYR A 209 5.69 -8.65 -4.31
C TYR A 209 4.92 -8.11 -5.52
N PHE A 210 5.43 -8.35 -6.73
CA PHE A 210 4.81 -7.83 -7.95
C PHE A 210 3.55 -8.61 -8.35
N ALA A 211 3.48 -9.91 -8.05
CA ALA A 211 2.24 -10.68 -8.18
C ALA A 211 1.14 -10.08 -7.29
N ARG A 212 1.43 -9.83 -6.01
CA ARG A 212 0.48 -9.19 -5.09
C ARG A 212 0.07 -7.80 -5.55
N LEU A 213 1.03 -6.97 -6.00
CA LEU A 213 0.73 -5.63 -6.52
C LEU A 213 -0.26 -5.72 -7.70
N HIS A 214 -0.02 -6.63 -8.64
CA HIS A 214 -0.88 -6.82 -9.80
C HIS A 214 -2.27 -7.34 -9.41
N GLU A 215 -2.34 -8.34 -8.53
CA GLU A 215 -3.59 -8.90 -8.01
C GLU A 215 -4.45 -7.82 -7.33
N ARG A 216 -3.85 -7.02 -6.45
CA ARG A 216 -4.56 -5.95 -5.74
C ARG A 216 -5.04 -4.85 -6.69
N CYS A 217 -4.24 -4.46 -7.68
CA CYS A 217 -4.65 -3.50 -8.70
C CYS A 217 -5.81 -4.05 -9.56
N ALA A 218 -5.74 -5.31 -9.98
CA ALA A 218 -6.79 -5.93 -10.78
C ALA A 218 -8.12 -6.05 -10.00
N ALA A 219 -8.06 -6.43 -8.72
CA ALA A 219 -9.24 -6.53 -7.87
C ALA A 219 -9.92 -5.17 -7.61
N ALA A 220 -9.13 -4.10 -7.46
CA ALA A 220 -9.65 -2.74 -7.33
C ALA A 220 -10.24 -2.22 -8.66
N ALA A 221 -9.55 -2.46 -9.78
CA ALA A 221 -10.01 -2.06 -11.10
C ALA A 221 -11.36 -2.73 -11.47
N ALA A 222 -11.54 -3.99 -11.10
CA ALA A 222 -12.82 -4.71 -11.30
C ALA A 222 -14.01 -4.08 -10.56
N ARG A 223 -13.75 -3.26 -9.54
CA ARG A 223 -14.74 -2.55 -8.71
C ARG A 223 -14.78 -1.04 -8.99
N GLY A 224 -14.10 -0.57 -10.04
CA GLY A 224 -14.05 0.87 -10.38
C GLY A 224 -13.27 1.72 -9.37
N ILE A 225 -12.37 1.10 -8.58
CA ILE A 225 -11.57 1.78 -7.56
C ILE A 225 -10.19 2.13 -8.15
N TYR A 226 -9.85 3.42 -8.10
CA TYR A 226 -8.55 3.93 -8.51
C TYR A 226 -7.47 3.64 -7.47
N VAL A 227 -6.28 3.32 -7.96
CA VAL A 227 -5.14 2.90 -7.12
C VAL A 227 -3.97 3.86 -7.30
N ASP A 228 -3.52 4.47 -6.21
CA ASP A 228 -2.23 5.14 -6.10
C ASP A 228 -1.18 4.14 -5.58
N ILE A 229 -0.14 3.89 -6.38
CA ILE A 229 0.96 2.99 -5.99
C ILE A 229 2.11 3.85 -5.46
N MET A 230 2.34 3.77 -4.14
CA MET A 230 3.46 4.47 -3.52
C MET A 230 4.77 3.74 -3.82
N LEU A 231 5.62 4.33 -4.66
CA LEU A 231 6.92 3.75 -5.02
C LEU A 231 8.01 4.02 -3.98
N PHE A 232 7.94 5.17 -3.31
CA PHE A 232 8.95 5.62 -2.36
C PHE A 232 8.29 6.18 -1.09
N GLU A 233 8.79 5.79 0.08
CA GLU A 233 8.26 6.24 1.36
C GLU A 233 9.30 7.07 2.12
N ARG A 234 8.93 8.30 2.47
CA ARG A 234 9.82 9.14 3.26
C ARG A 234 9.97 8.66 4.72
N HIS A 235 9.11 7.76 5.18
CA HIS A 235 9.09 7.30 6.57
C HIS A 235 10.41 6.64 6.96
N SER A 236 10.88 5.69 6.15
CA SER A 236 12.03 4.84 6.46
C SER A 236 13.39 5.56 6.55
N THR A 237 13.47 6.82 6.11
CA THR A 237 14.73 7.58 6.01
C THR A 237 14.71 8.90 6.77
N PHE A 238 13.53 9.45 7.09
CA PHE A 238 13.39 10.77 7.74
C PHE A 238 12.74 10.77 9.13
N HIS A 239 12.29 9.63 9.69
CA HIS A 239 11.62 9.64 11.01
C HIS A 239 12.58 9.47 12.18
N HIS A 240 12.95 10.61 12.80
CA HIS A 240 14.01 10.72 13.82
C HIS A 240 13.56 10.82 15.28
N ASN A 241 12.89 9.80 15.83
CA ASN A 241 12.35 9.87 17.20
C ASN A 241 12.77 8.74 18.17
N GLY A 242 13.92 8.08 18.01
CA GLY A 242 14.32 7.06 19.00
C GLY A 242 15.53 6.19 18.64
N PRO A 243 15.90 5.26 19.55
CA PRO A 243 17.15 4.49 19.49
C PRO A 243 17.21 3.40 18.42
N ALA A 244 16.16 3.22 17.63
CA ALA A 244 16.13 2.20 16.61
C ALA A 244 15.35 2.69 15.39
N TRP A 245 16.03 2.56 14.27
CA TRP A 245 15.89 3.43 13.12
C TRP A 245 15.42 2.62 11.92
N PRO A 246 14.33 2.99 11.23
CA PRO A 246 13.88 2.25 10.06
C PRO A 246 14.99 2.14 9.01
N TRP A 247 15.82 3.18 8.86
CA TRP A 247 16.97 3.17 7.95
C TRP A 247 17.89 1.96 8.14
N SER A 248 18.08 1.50 9.38
CA SER A 248 18.96 0.37 9.67
C SER A 248 18.50 -0.92 9.00
N GLY A 249 17.19 -1.12 8.76
CA GLY A 249 16.61 -2.28 8.08
C GLY A 249 16.39 -2.09 6.58
N HIS A 250 16.63 -0.89 6.07
CA HIS A 250 16.31 -0.54 4.69
C HIS A 250 17.16 -1.33 3.68
N PRO A 251 16.61 -1.81 2.55
CA PRO A 251 17.37 -2.58 1.55
C PRO A 251 18.61 -1.87 1.01
N PHE A 252 18.56 -0.53 0.91
CA PHE A 252 19.64 0.31 0.40
C PHE A 252 20.68 0.74 1.46
N HIS A 253 20.58 0.24 2.69
CA HIS A 253 21.64 0.39 3.69
C HIS A 253 22.81 -0.54 3.33
N ALA A 254 24.06 -0.06 3.44
CA ALA A 254 25.28 -0.80 3.04
C ALA A 254 25.35 -2.25 3.56
N SER A 255 24.91 -2.47 4.80
CA SER A 255 24.91 -3.80 5.44
C SER A 255 23.82 -4.76 4.96
N ASN A 256 22.81 -4.30 4.22
CA ASN A 256 21.60 -5.06 3.97
C ASN A 256 21.50 -5.64 2.56
N ASN A 257 22.32 -5.18 1.62
CA ASN A 257 22.35 -5.70 0.26
C ASN A 257 23.70 -6.36 -0.10
N VAL A 258 23.68 -7.23 -1.10
CA VAL A 258 24.88 -7.89 -1.64
C VAL A 258 25.55 -7.09 -2.76
N ASN A 259 24.86 -6.07 -3.27
CA ASN A 259 25.27 -5.29 -4.44
C ASN A 259 26.31 -4.21 -4.08
N GLY A 260 26.58 -3.98 -2.80
CA GLY A 260 27.53 -2.97 -2.33
C GLY A 260 26.99 -1.54 -2.45
N VAL A 261 25.67 -1.38 -2.49
CA VAL A 261 25.01 -0.08 -2.53
C VAL A 261 24.88 0.49 -1.13
N ASP A 262 25.21 1.78 -0.99
CA ASP A 262 24.98 2.56 0.21
C ASP A 262 24.29 3.87 -0.17
N ALA A 263 23.04 4.06 0.25
CA ALA A 263 22.29 5.30 -0.01
C ALA A 263 22.36 6.31 1.15
N ASP A 264 23.32 6.14 2.07
CA ASP A 264 23.80 7.16 3.02
C ASP A 264 25.16 7.71 2.53
N ALA A 265 25.14 8.41 1.40
CA ALA A 265 26.38 8.81 0.71
C ALA A 265 27.21 9.85 1.48
N ASN A 266 26.59 10.59 2.39
CA ASN A 266 27.25 11.59 3.22
C ASN A 266 27.74 11.01 4.57
N ALA A 267 27.42 9.74 4.87
CA ALA A 267 27.75 9.01 6.08
C ALA A 267 27.25 9.67 7.38
N ASP A 268 26.08 10.33 7.34
CA ASP A 268 25.44 10.94 8.50
C ASP A 268 24.54 9.96 9.29
N GLY A 269 24.49 8.71 8.86
CA GLY A 269 23.68 7.65 9.45
C GLY A 269 22.23 7.65 8.94
N GLN A 270 21.94 8.37 7.84
CA GLN A 270 20.59 8.55 7.32
C GLN A 270 20.58 8.34 5.81
N GLY A 271 19.69 7.49 5.32
CA GLY A 271 19.57 7.23 3.89
C GLY A 271 18.78 8.29 3.12
N ARG A 272 18.97 9.58 3.39
CA ARG A 272 18.17 10.64 2.72
C ARG A 272 18.56 10.77 1.25
N GLU A 273 19.80 10.46 0.92
CA GLU A 273 20.36 10.49 -0.42
C GLU A 273 19.71 9.45 -1.34
N TYR A 274 18.99 8.46 -0.80
CA TYR A 274 18.10 7.58 -1.57
C TYR A 274 17.08 8.33 -2.44
N PHE A 275 16.65 9.54 -2.03
CA PHE A 275 15.71 10.37 -2.79
C PHE A 275 16.38 11.43 -3.67
N LEU A 276 17.71 11.48 -3.66
CA LEU A 276 18.46 12.53 -4.34
C LEU A 276 19.14 11.97 -5.58
N LEU A 277 19.16 12.77 -6.63
CA LEU A 277 20.07 12.52 -7.74
C LEU A 277 21.49 12.95 -7.32
N PRO A 278 22.55 12.27 -7.77
CA PRO A 278 23.90 12.76 -7.56
C PRO A 278 24.02 14.17 -8.14
N GLU A 279 24.57 15.11 -7.36
CA GLU A 279 24.86 16.44 -7.89
C GLU A 279 25.86 16.30 -9.04
N GLU A 280 25.52 16.83 -10.22
CA GLU A 280 26.46 16.87 -11.34
C GLU A 280 27.70 17.69 -10.94
N GLY A 281 28.81 17.01 -10.64
CA GLY A 281 30.12 17.64 -10.46
C GLY A 281 30.71 17.64 -9.04
N GLY A 282 30.14 16.91 -8.08
CA GLY A 282 30.80 16.63 -6.80
C GLY A 282 31.74 15.44 -6.90
N ASP A 283 33.05 15.68 -6.96
CA ASP A 283 34.06 14.61 -6.86
C ASP A 283 33.91 13.88 -5.51
N ALA A 284 33.69 12.57 -5.58
CA ALA A 284 33.69 11.64 -4.44
C ALA A 284 35.12 11.31 -3.96
#